data_AF-A0A7S2HVF9-F1
#
_entry.id   AF-A0A7S2HVF9-F1
#
_cell.length_a   1.000
_cell.length_b   1.000
_cell.length_c   1.000
_cell.angle_alpha   90.00
_cell.angle_beta   90.00
_cell.angle_gamma   90.00
#
_symmetry.space_group_name_H-M   'P 1'
#
loop_
_entity.id
_entity.type
_entity.pdbx_description
1 polymer ?
#
loop_
_entity_poly.entity_id
_entity_poly.type
_entity_poly.pdbx_seq_one_letter_code
_entity_poly.pdbx_strand_id
1 'polypeptide(L)'
;MCQPAETESKKRDVKAVVIPVIAALLHLNVFYQSLFNFLLYLPSLNDGFATSFIQRKIAIHDASILVAYVFDLICCYCFKIIPFSRCHKSSDIAGHHIPVIFALVLCVPCWAGGGLKSIEPLVMDILHYKGDQIWRTKMVYSILQGQGFGFLSSLNEFFMCMQRAEMNLNGLQHFNDLSTERGMKRRWKLATSSLIIGIELYFKCCIFCGFSFFIVRALCGFDKAVYGYYMMKAASDTWQTRLHAIKGLVLSPLFMRCALIRLFILSMYPSMGKRTIQKIRQYHSQQGKTI
;
A
#
# COMPACT_ATOMS: atom_id res chain seq x y z
N MET A 1 11.89 -15.51 56.07
CA MET A 1 10.62 -15.74 55.34
C MET A 1 10.88 -15.46 53.87
N CYS A 2 10.99 -16.52 53.06
CA CYS A 2 11.14 -16.39 51.62
C CYS A 2 9.80 -15.92 51.05
N GLN A 3 9.79 -14.78 50.35
CA GLN A 3 8.64 -14.41 49.53
C GLN A 3 8.42 -15.52 48.48
N PRO A 4 7.20 -16.05 48.33
CA PRO A 4 6.92 -16.95 47.24
C PRO A 4 7.11 -16.20 45.92
N ALA A 5 7.81 -16.84 44.98
CA ALA A 5 7.90 -16.38 43.62
C ALA A 5 6.49 -16.30 43.04
N GLU A 6 5.98 -15.08 42.85
CA GLU A 6 4.82 -14.80 42.02
C GLU A 6 5.11 -15.28 40.59
N THR A 7 4.81 -16.55 40.35
CA THR A 7 4.58 -17.07 39.02
C THR A 7 3.18 -16.64 38.62
N GLU A 8 2.99 -15.32 38.44
CA GLU A 8 1.86 -14.81 37.70
C GLU A 8 1.99 -15.30 36.26
N SER A 9 1.30 -16.41 36.00
CA SER A 9 0.77 -16.76 34.70
C SER A 9 -0.07 -15.58 34.19
N LYS A 10 0.59 -14.57 33.61
CA LYS A 10 -0.08 -13.54 32.81
C LYS A 10 -0.84 -14.28 31.73
N LYS A 11 -2.16 -14.40 31.90
CA LYS A 11 -3.07 -14.90 30.85
C LYS A 11 -2.72 -14.17 29.58
N ARG A 12 -2.15 -14.89 28.61
CA ARG A 12 -1.84 -14.31 27.30
C ARG A 12 -3.15 -13.82 26.71
N ASP A 13 -3.24 -12.52 26.46
CA ASP A 13 -4.40 -11.98 25.77
C ASP A 13 -4.38 -12.51 24.33
N VAL A 14 -5.25 -13.48 24.07
CA VAL A 14 -5.38 -14.13 22.76
C VAL A 14 -5.66 -13.09 21.68
N LYS A 15 -6.39 -12.01 22.00
CA LYS A 15 -6.71 -10.93 21.05
C LYS A 15 -5.45 -10.21 20.60
N ALA A 16 -4.48 -10.01 21.50
CA ALA A 16 -3.21 -9.38 21.17
C ALA A 16 -2.38 -10.19 20.16
N VAL A 17 -2.64 -11.49 20.00
CA VAL A 17 -1.98 -12.34 18.99
C VAL A 17 -2.83 -12.46 17.73
N VAL A 18 -4.11 -12.77 17.88
CA VAL A 18 -5.01 -13.07 16.75
C VAL A 18 -5.27 -11.82 15.89
N ILE A 19 -5.45 -10.65 16.49
CA ILE A 19 -5.77 -9.43 15.74
C ILE A 19 -4.63 -9.02 14.80
N PRO A 20 -3.34 -8.99 15.23
CA PRO A 20 -2.23 -8.78 14.31
C PRO A 20 -2.12 -9.86 13.22
N VAL A 21 -2.46 -11.13 13.50
CA VAL A 21 -2.46 -12.18 12.45
C VAL A 21 -3.53 -11.89 11.40
N ILE A 22 -4.74 -11.49 11.81
CA ILE A 22 -5.80 -11.11 10.86
C ILE A 22 -5.35 -9.91 10.02
N ALA A 23 -4.78 -8.87 10.64
CA ALA A 23 -4.22 -7.72 9.93
C ALA A 23 -3.14 -8.17 8.91
N ALA A 24 -2.25 -9.09 9.32
CA ALA A 24 -1.24 -9.64 8.43
C ALA A 24 -1.86 -10.30 7.18
N LEU A 25 -2.87 -11.15 7.36
CA LEU A 25 -3.53 -11.84 6.24
C LEU A 25 -4.24 -10.88 5.29
N LEU A 26 -4.83 -9.80 5.82
CA LEU A 26 -5.44 -8.75 4.99
C LEU A 26 -4.37 -8.04 4.13
N HIS A 27 -3.24 -7.67 4.73
CA HIS A 27 -2.10 -7.07 4.01
C HIS A 27 -1.46 -8.02 3.01
N LEU A 28 -1.43 -9.32 3.32
CA LEU A 28 -0.96 -10.35 2.39
C LEU A 28 -1.88 -10.47 1.17
N ASN A 29 -3.20 -10.38 1.36
CA ASN A 29 -4.14 -10.32 0.25
C ASN A 29 -3.90 -9.07 -0.62
N VAL A 30 -3.69 -7.89 -0.02
CA VAL A 30 -3.33 -6.67 -0.77
C VAL A 30 -2.07 -6.87 -1.60
N PHE A 31 -1.03 -7.46 -1.00
CA PHE A 31 0.20 -7.79 -1.71
C PHE A 31 -0.05 -8.74 -2.89
N TYR A 32 -0.84 -9.80 -2.72
CA TYR A 32 -1.16 -10.73 -3.80
C TYR A 32 -1.89 -10.04 -4.96
N GLN A 33 -2.87 -9.18 -4.67
CA GLN A 33 -3.56 -8.41 -5.70
C GLN A 33 -2.61 -7.45 -6.42
N SER A 34 -1.71 -6.79 -5.67
CA SER A 34 -0.68 -5.89 -6.21
C SER A 34 0.29 -6.62 -7.13
N LEU A 35 0.78 -7.78 -6.70
CA LEU A 35 1.69 -8.63 -7.45
C LEU A 35 1.01 -9.13 -8.73
N PHE A 36 -0.25 -9.53 -8.65
CA PHE A 36 -1.00 -9.96 -9.84
C PHE A 36 -1.16 -8.82 -10.85
N ASN A 37 -1.51 -7.60 -10.39
CA ASN A 37 -1.58 -6.42 -11.25
C ASN A 37 -0.22 -6.08 -11.88
N PHE A 38 0.87 -6.24 -11.14
CA PHE A 38 2.23 -6.08 -11.66
C PHE A 38 2.57 -7.13 -12.74
N LEU A 39 2.21 -8.40 -12.52
CA LEU A 39 2.43 -9.46 -13.52
C LEU A 39 1.58 -9.28 -14.77
N LEU A 40 0.33 -8.81 -14.62
CA LEU A 40 -0.54 -8.47 -15.76
C LEU A 40 -0.01 -7.32 -16.62
N TYR A 41 0.87 -6.47 -16.08
CA TYR A 41 1.53 -5.42 -16.87
C TYR A 41 2.54 -5.99 -17.89
N LEU A 42 2.98 -7.26 -17.76
CA LEU A 42 3.92 -7.84 -18.71
C LEU A 42 3.31 -7.83 -20.14
N PRO A 43 3.96 -7.16 -21.12
CA PRO A 43 3.39 -6.93 -22.45
C PRO A 43 2.93 -8.19 -23.18
N SER A 44 3.52 -9.34 -22.87
CA SER A 44 3.17 -10.64 -23.45
C SER A 44 1.80 -11.20 -23.03
N LEU A 45 1.13 -10.60 -22.04
CA LEU A 45 -0.11 -11.12 -21.46
C LEU A 45 -1.37 -10.28 -21.77
N ASN A 46 -1.26 -9.19 -22.53
CA ASN A 46 -2.21 -8.08 -22.40
C ASN A 46 -2.76 -7.48 -23.73
N ASP A 47 -2.59 -8.15 -24.87
CA ASP A 47 -3.34 -7.78 -26.06
C ASP A 47 -4.83 -8.14 -25.86
N GLY A 48 -5.63 -7.18 -25.38
CA GLY A 48 -7.08 -7.23 -25.49
C GLY A 48 -7.91 -7.47 -24.22
N PHE A 49 -7.45 -7.10 -23.01
CA PHE A 49 -8.35 -7.19 -21.85
C PHE A 49 -9.60 -6.32 -22.02
N ALA A 50 -10.76 -6.95 -21.80
CA ALA A 50 -12.04 -6.25 -21.77
C ALA A 50 -12.07 -5.18 -20.67
N THR A 51 -12.71 -4.04 -20.94
CA THR A 51 -12.82 -2.93 -19.97
C THR A 51 -13.47 -3.38 -18.66
N SER A 52 -14.46 -4.27 -18.71
CA SER A 52 -15.11 -4.86 -17.53
C SER A 52 -14.13 -5.67 -16.67
N PHE A 53 -13.17 -6.37 -17.28
CA PHE A 53 -12.14 -7.10 -16.55
C PHE A 53 -11.21 -6.14 -15.79
N ILE A 54 -10.73 -5.09 -16.46
CA ILE A 54 -9.87 -4.07 -15.86
C ILE A 54 -10.57 -3.37 -14.69
N GLN A 55 -11.81 -2.93 -14.89
CA GLN A 55 -12.58 -2.28 -13.83
C GLN A 55 -12.78 -3.21 -12.62
N ARG A 56 -13.13 -4.48 -12.85
CA ARG A 56 -13.30 -5.46 -11.78
C ARG A 56 -11.99 -5.69 -11.02
N LYS A 57 -10.87 -5.80 -11.74
CA LYS A 57 -9.56 -6.02 -11.11
C LYS A 57 -9.14 -4.86 -10.23
N ILE A 58 -9.32 -3.63 -10.72
CA ILE A 58 -9.02 -2.44 -9.94
C ILE A 58 -9.97 -2.34 -8.73
N ALA A 59 -11.26 -2.61 -8.89
CA ALA A 59 -12.23 -2.60 -7.80
C ALA A 59 -11.85 -3.55 -6.66
N ILE A 60 -11.50 -4.80 -7.00
CA ILE A 60 -11.09 -5.82 -6.03
C ILE A 60 -9.83 -5.38 -5.29
N HIS A 61 -8.88 -4.79 -6.01
CA HIS A 61 -7.63 -4.33 -5.41
C HIS A 61 -7.86 -3.15 -4.45
N ASP A 62 -8.57 -2.11 -4.89
CA ASP A 62 -8.92 -0.95 -4.06
C ASP A 62 -9.73 -1.37 -2.82
N ALA A 63 -10.69 -2.28 -2.98
CA ALA A 63 -11.46 -2.82 -1.86
C ALA A 63 -10.59 -3.59 -0.86
N SER A 64 -9.63 -4.38 -1.35
CA SER A 64 -8.69 -5.12 -0.49
C SER A 64 -7.84 -4.16 0.35
N ILE A 65 -7.35 -3.07 -0.25
CA ILE A 65 -6.57 -2.05 0.46
C ILE A 65 -7.45 -1.36 1.50
N LEU A 66 -8.66 -0.93 1.10
CA LEU A 66 -9.59 -0.25 2.00
C LEU A 66 -9.91 -1.11 3.22
N VAL A 67 -10.21 -2.40 3.02
CA VAL A 67 -10.49 -3.33 4.12
C VAL A 67 -9.29 -3.47 5.04
N ALA A 68 -8.09 -3.69 4.50
CA ALA A 68 -6.87 -3.82 5.32
C ALA A 68 -6.61 -2.55 6.14
N TYR A 69 -6.69 -1.37 5.51
CA TYR A 69 -6.33 -0.10 6.14
C TYR A 69 -7.38 0.34 7.16
N VAL A 70 -8.68 0.15 6.87
CA VAL A 70 -9.75 0.39 7.84
C VAL A 70 -9.63 -0.58 9.02
N PHE A 71 -9.30 -1.84 8.76
CA PHE A 71 -9.09 -2.83 9.83
C PHE A 71 -7.94 -2.43 10.76
N ASP A 72 -6.84 -1.91 10.24
CA ASP A 72 -5.74 -1.40 11.09
C ASP A 72 -6.20 -0.25 12.00
N LEU A 73 -7.07 0.64 11.51
CA LEU A 73 -7.65 1.70 12.32
C LEU A 73 -8.60 1.11 13.38
N ILE A 74 -9.42 0.12 13.05
CA ILE A 74 -10.27 -0.58 14.02
C ILE A 74 -9.42 -1.25 15.10
N CYS A 75 -8.30 -1.90 14.73
CA CYS A 75 -7.32 -2.45 15.68
C CYS A 75 -6.87 -1.39 16.69
N CYS A 76 -6.48 -0.22 16.18
CA CYS A 76 -5.95 0.87 17.00
C CYS A 76 -7.00 1.52 17.90
N TYR A 77 -8.18 1.84 17.35
CA TYR A 77 -9.16 2.70 18.02
C TYR A 77 -10.22 1.92 18.79
N CYS A 78 -10.64 0.75 18.30
CA CYS A 78 -11.65 -0.09 18.95
C CYS A 78 -11.01 -1.13 19.87
N PHE A 79 -9.99 -1.84 19.40
CA PHE A 79 -9.35 -2.91 20.17
C PHE A 79 -8.15 -2.45 21.02
N LYS A 80 -7.70 -1.19 20.85
CA LYS A 80 -6.51 -0.62 21.51
C LYS A 80 -5.24 -1.45 21.29
N ILE A 81 -5.15 -2.12 20.13
CA ILE A 81 -4.01 -2.95 19.72
C ILE A 81 -3.31 -2.26 18.55
N ILE A 82 -1.99 -2.11 18.67
CA ILE A 82 -1.14 -1.63 17.57
C ILE A 82 -0.65 -2.84 16.77
N PRO A 83 -1.18 -3.10 15.55
CA PRO A 83 -0.92 -4.34 14.83
C PRO A 83 0.52 -4.42 14.30
N PHE A 84 1.24 -3.31 14.14
CA PHE A 84 2.59 -3.30 13.58
C PHE A 84 3.67 -3.29 14.66
N SER A 85 4.68 -4.15 14.51
CA SER A 85 5.82 -4.29 15.43
C SER A 85 6.65 -3.01 15.58
N ARG A 86 6.60 -2.10 14.59
CA ARG A 86 7.41 -0.86 14.51
C ARG A 86 6.66 0.42 14.87
N CYS A 87 5.36 0.32 15.11
CA CYS A 87 4.54 1.45 15.51
C CYS A 87 4.39 1.45 17.03
N HIS A 88 4.38 2.65 17.62
CA HIS A 88 4.27 2.81 19.08
C HIS A 88 2.91 3.38 19.48
N LYS A 89 2.26 4.11 18.58
CA LYS A 89 0.97 4.77 18.81
C LYS A 89 0.10 4.73 17.57
N SER A 90 -1.21 4.85 17.76
CA SER A 90 -2.20 4.85 16.68
C SER A 90 -1.96 5.95 15.64
N SER A 91 -1.43 7.10 16.05
CA SER A 91 -1.10 8.20 15.12
C SER A 91 -0.03 7.82 14.10
N ASP A 92 0.86 6.87 14.42
CA ASP A 92 1.89 6.38 13.48
C ASP A 92 1.26 5.62 12.30
N ILE A 93 0.06 5.08 12.49
CA ILE A 93 -0.70 4.33 11.50
C ILE A 93 -1.68 5.27 10.81
N ALA A 94 -2.46 6.01 11.58
CA ALA A 94 -3.47 6.94 11.06
C ALA A 94 -2.88 7.99 10.11
N GLY A 95 -1.69 8.51 10.42
CA GLY A 95 -1.00 9.49 9.57
C GLY A 95 -0.55 8.96 8.21
N HIS A 96 -0.59 7.64 7.98
CA HIS A 96 -0.26 7.02 6.69
C HIS A 96 -1.51 6.44 6.02
N HIS A 97 -2.40 5.84 6.79
CA HIS A 97 -3.58 5.15 6.28
C HIS A 97 -4.70 6.10 5.89
N ILE A 98 -4.96 7.18 6.63
CA ILE A 98 -6.06 8.12 6.34
C ILE A 98 -5.89 8.80 4.97
N PRO A 99 -4.71 9.35 4.60
CA PRO A 99 -4.52 9.93 3.26
C PRO A 99 -4.79 8.93 2.13
N VAL A 100 -4.37 7.67 2.31
CA VAL A 100 -4.57 6.61 1.32
C VAL A 100 -6.05 6.24 1.21
N ILE A 101 -6.75 6.08 2.34
CA ILE A 101 -8.20 5.82 2.36
C ILE A 101 -8.95 6.93 1.63
N PHE A 102 -8.62 8.21 1.90
CA PHE A 102 -9.23 9.34 1.20
C PHE A 102 -8.99 9.27 -0.31
N ALA A 103 -7.76 8.98 -0.73
CA ALA A 103 -7.41 8.81 -2.14
C ALA A 103 -8.15 7.63 -2.81
N LEU A 104 -8.43 6.54 -2.07
CA LEU A 104 -9.17 5.37 -2.57
C LEU A 104 -10.66 5.67 -2.75
N VAL A 105 -11.26 6.42 -1.82
CA VAL A 105 -12.69 6.79 -1.90
C VAL A 105 -12.97 7.59 -3.17
N LEU A 106 -12.03 8.43 -3.62
CA LEU A 106 -12.15 9.15 -4.90
C LEU A 106 -12.28 8.21 -6.11
N CYS A 107 -11.85 6.95 -6.03
CA CYS A 107 -11.98 6.03 -7.15
C CYS A 107 -13.23 5.15 -7.13
N VAL A 108 -14.04 5.20 -6.08
CA VAL A 108 -15.32 4.47 -6.02
C VAL A 108 -16.18 4.69 -7.28
N PRO A 109 -16.32 5.91 -7.83
CA PRO A 109 -17.12 6.14 -9.04
C PRO A 109 -16.59 5.44 -10.31
N CYS A 110 -15.29 5.14 -10.40
CA CYS A 110 -14.68 4.48 -11.55
C CYS A 110 -15.04 2.99 -11.67
N TRP A 111 -15.41 2.36 -10.54
CA TRP A 111 -15.59 0.89 -10.46
C TRP A 111 -16.94 0.45 -9.91
N ALA A 112 -17.66 1.29 -9.18
CA ALA A 112 -19.05 1.04 -8.84
C ALA A 112 -19.87 1.07 -10.14
N GLY A 113 -20.11 -0.10 -10.72
CA GLY A 113 -20.96 -0.23 -11.92
C GLY A 113 -22.31 0.48 -11.73
N GLY A 114 -22.95 0.90 -12.83
CA GLY A 114 -24.21 1.66 -12.80
C GLY A 114 -24.02 3.18 -13.00
N GLY A 115 -24.98 3.97 -12.50
CA GLY A 115 -25.13 5.41 -12.76
C GLY A 115 -24.04 6.34 -12.22
N LEU A 116 -23.02 5.83 -11.51
CA LEU A 116 -21.88 6.62 -11.01
C LEU A 116 -20.78 6.85 -12.07
N LYS A 117 -20.87 6.17 -13.22
CA LYS A 117 -19.97 6.39 -14.37
C LYS A 117 -20.01 7.82 -14.89
N SER A 118 -21.13 8.52 -14.70
CA SER A 118 -21.30 9.93 -15.07
C SER A 118 -20.42 10.88 -14.26
N ILE A 119 -19.90 10.45 -13.10
CA ILE A 119 -18.99 11.21 -12.25
C ILE A 119 -17.54 11.10 -12.76
N GLU A 120 -17.22 10.08 -13.56
CA GLU A 120 -15.91 9.88 -14.19
C GLU A 120 -16.04 9.75 -15.73
N PRO A 121 -16.53 10.79 -16.44
CA PRO A 121 -16.78 10.68 -17.87
C PRO A 121 -15.47 10.55 -18.67
N LEU A 122 -14.39 11.20 -18.21
CA LEU A 122 -13.12 11.27 -18.94
C LEU A 122 -12.40 9.92 -19.04
N VAL A 123 -12.24 9.23 -17.92
CA VAL A 123 -11.56 7.92 -17.90
C VAL A 123 -12.42 6.89 -18.62
N MET A 124 -13.74 6.97 -18.46
CA MET A 124 -14.67 6.06 -19.10
C MET A 124 -14.66 6.22 -20.62
N ASP A 125 -14.59 7.44 -21.12
CA ASP A 125 -14.41 7.74 -22.55
C ASP A 125 -13.16 7.07 -23.14
N ILE A 126 -12.04 7.14 -22.43
CA ILE A 126 -10.78 6.51 -22.87
C ILE A 126 -10.88 4.99 -22.78
N LEU A 127 -11.46 4.45 -21.70
CA LEU A 127 -11.62 3.00 -21.49
C LEU A 127 -12.55 2.34 -22.53
N HIS A 128 -13.53 3.08 -23.06
CA HIS A 128 -14.47 2.59 -24.09
C HIS A 128 -14.07 3.01 -25.50
N TYR A 129 -12.97 3.74 -25.67
CA TYR A 129 -12.53 4.19 -26.98
C TYR A 129 -12.13 3.00 -27.87
N LYS A 130 -12.83 2.88 -29.00
CA LYS A 130 -12.63 1.81 -30.00
C LYS A 130 -11.67 2.20 -31.14
N GLY A 131 -11.21 3.45 -31.20
CA GLY A 131 -10.23 3.90 -32.18
C GLY A 131 -8.81 3.40 -31.83
N ASP A 132 -7.79 4.20 -32.17
CA ASP A 132 -6.41 3.89 -31.83
C ASP A 132 -6.25 3.52 -30.35
N GLN A 133 -5.93 2.24 -30.11
CA GLN A 133 -5.87 1.63 -28.79
C GLN A 133 -4.66 2.12 -27.98
N ILE A 134 -3.72 2.86 -28.59
CA ILE A 134 -2.49 3.33 -27.93
C ILE A 134 -2.81 4.06 -26.61
N TRP A 135 -3.78 4.98 -26.62
CA TRP A 135 -4.11 5.76 -25.42
C TRP A 135 -4.81 4.93 -24.34
N ARG A 136 -5.72 4.05 -24.75
CA ARG A 136 -6.40 3.13 -23.83
C ARG A 136 -5.40 2.18 -23.18
N THR A 137 -4.57 1.51 -23.98
CA THR A 137 -3.53 0.59 -23.50
C THR A 137 -2.58 1.29 -22.54
N LYS A 138 -2.11 2.48 -22.92
CA LYS A 138 -1.21 3.26 -22.06
C LYS A 138 -1.85 3.65 -20.72
N MET A 139 -3.12 4.04 -20.73
CA MET A 139 -3.85 4.38 -19.51
C MET A 139 -4.02 3.15 -18.62
N VAL A 140 -4.45 2.01 -19.18
CA VAL A 140 -4.63 0.75 -18.44
C VAL A 140 -3.31 0.29 -17.82
N TYR A 141 -2.21 0.32 -18.58
CA TYR A 141 -0.89 -0.05 -18.07
C TYR A 141 -0.44 0.87 -16.94
N SER A 142 -0.64 2.17 -17.10
CA SER A 142 -0.27 3.15 -16.09
C SER A 142 -1.03 2.94 -14.77
N ILE A 143 -2.33 2.61 -14.84
CA ILE A 143 -3.13 2.32 -13.65
C ILE A 143 -2.67 1.01 -12.99
N LEU A 144 -2.54 -0.08 -13.75
CA LEU A 144 -2.11 -1.37 -13.21
C LEU A 144 -0.70 -1.30 -12.58
N GLN A 145 0.23 -0.59 -13.22
CA GLN A 145 1.56 -0.35 -12.68
C GLN A 145 1.54 0.50 -11.42
N GLY A 146 0.84 1.64 -11.46
CA GLY A 146 0.78 2.56 -10.33
C GLY A 146 0.17 1.88 -9.10
N GLN A 147 -0.86 1.08 -9.30
CA GLN A 147 -1.46 0.27 -8.24
C GLN A 147 -0.57 -0.88 -7.78
N GLY A 148 0.01 -1.64 -8.71
CA GLY A 148 0.90 -2.74 -8.38
C GLY A 148 2.07 -2.26 -7.54
N PHE A 149 2.90 -1.35 -8.06
CA PHE A 149 4.04 -0.82 -7.32
C PHE A 149 3.65 -0.06 -6.04
N GLY A 150 2.50 0.63 -6.06
CA GLY A 150 2.02 1.43 -4.93
C GLY A 150 1.77 0.60 -3.68
N PHE A 151 1.33 -0.66 -3.85
CA PHE A 151 0.84 -1.51 -2.76
C PHE A 151 1.59 -2.84 -2.62
N LEU A 152 2.64 -3.09 -3.41
CA LEU A 152 3.65 -4.12 -3.09
C LEU A 152 4.23 -3.94 -1.67
N SER A 153 4.19 -2.71 -1.15
CA SER A 153 4.59 -2.37 0.22
C SER A 153 3.79 -3.08 1.31
N SER A 154 2.58 -3.59 1.02
CA SER A 154 1.80 -4.34 2.02
C SER A 154 2.44 -5.66 2.45
N LEU A 155 3.42 -6.19 1.70
CA LEU A 155 4.25 -7.30 2.21
C LEU A 155 5.10 -6.87 3.42
N ASN A 156 5.57 -5.62 3.47
CA ASN A 156 6.24 -5.08 4.65
C ASN A 156 5.27 -5.01 5.85
N GLU A 157 4.03 -4.61 5.61
CA GLU A 157 2.96 -4.54 6.61
C GLU A 157 2.62 -5.94 7.16
N PHE A 158 2.54 -6.95 6.28
CA PHE A 158 2.42 -8.36 6.67
C PHE A 158 3.53 -8.79 7.64
N PHE A 159 4.81 -8.57 7.29
CA PHE A 159 5.93 -8.94 8.16
C PHE A 159 5.87 -8.22 9.51
N MET A 160 5.58 -6.92 9.52
CA MET A 160 5.45 -6.16 10.77
C MET A 160 4.30 -6.66 11.64
N CYS A 161 3.19 -7.12 11.04
CA CYS A 161 2.07 -7.71 11.77
C CYS A 161 2.40 -9.08 12.37
N MET A 162 3.05 -9.96 11.59
CA MET A 162 3.50 -11.27 12.06
C MET A 162 4.55 -11.14 13.18
N GLN A 163 5.48 -10.19 13.05
CA GLN A 163 6.42 -9.84 14.12
C GLN A 163 5.69 -9.39 15.39
N ARG A 164 4.64 -8.57 15.28
CA ARG A 164 3.85 -8.13 16.45
C ARG A 164 3.14 -9.31 17.11
N ALA A 165 2.54 -10.21 16.33
CA ALA A 165 1.91 -11.42 16.86
C ALA A 165 2.90 -12.27 17.65
N GLU A 166 4.09 -12.51 17.08
CA GLU A 166 5.17 -13.27 17.72
C GLU A 166 5.73 -12.58 18.97
N MET A 167 5.89 -11.25 18.94
CA MET A 167 6.26 -10.47 20.11
C MET A 167 5.23 -10.62 21.23
N ASN A 168 3.94 -10.51 20.93
CA ASN A 168 2.86 -10.63 21.90
C ASN A 168 2.75 -12.06 22.46
N LEU A 169 2.96 -13.10 21.62
CA LEU A 169 3.10 -14.49 22.08
C LEU A 169 4.24 -14.66 23.08
N ASN A 170 5.34 -13.94 22.85
CA ASN A 170 6.51 -13.91 23.71
C ASN A 170 6.42 -12.85 24.82
N GLY A 171 5.28 -12.19 25.02
CA GLY A 171 5.08 -11.19 26.07
C GLY A 171 5.95 -9.94 25.95
N LEU A 172 6.43 -9.64 24.74
CA LEU A 172 7.23 -8.46 24.42
C LEU A 172 6.32 -7.32 23.93
N GLN A 173 6.54 -6.11 24.43
CA GLN A 173 5.73 -4.94 24.05
C GLN A 173 6.45 -4.06 23.04
N HIS A 174 7.79 -4.00 23.09
CA HIS A 174 8.60 -3.15 22.23
C HIS A 174 9.56 -3.96 21.39
N PHE A 175 9.79 -3.51 20.16
CA PHE A 175 10.69 -4.21 19.25
C PHE A 175 12.12 -4.29 19.80
N ASN A 176 12.56 -3.25 20.50
CA ASN A 176 13.90 -3.19 21.10
C ASN A 176 14.07 -4.23 22.23
N ASP A 177 12.99 -4.80 22.75
CA ASP A 177 13.06 -5.87 23.76
C ASP A 177 13.62 -7.18 23.15
N LEU A 178 13.67 -7.30 21.81
CA LEU A 178 14.24 -8.46 21.13
C LEU A 178 15.76 -8.60 21.33
N SER A 179 16.48 -7.51 21.61
CA SER A 179 17.94 -7.52 21.75
C SER A 179 18.44 -7.78 23.18
N THR A 180 17.57 -7.88 24.18
CA THR A 180 17.96 -8.21 25.55
C THR A 180 17.93 -9.72 25.81
N GLU A 181 18.86 -10.25 26.62
CA GLU A 181 19.01 -11.69 26.94
C GLU A 181 17.72 -12.39 27.38
N ARG A 182 16.76 -11.67 27.99
CA ARG A 182 15.43 -12.21 28.34
C ARG A 182 14.61 -12.65 27.12
N GLY A 183 14.85 -12.05 25.95
CA GLY A 183 14.22 -12.42 24.68
C GLY A 183 14.88 -13.63 23.98
N MET A 184 16.05 -14.09 24.42
CA MET A 184 16.75 -15.23 23.79
C MET A 184 16.29 -16.62 24.27
N LYS A 185 15.69 -16.74 25.46
CA LYS A 185 15.29 -18.05 26.02
C LYS A 185 13.95 -18.59 25.54
N ARG A 186 13.19 -17.90 24.68
CA ARG A 186 11.85 -18.35 24.21
C ARG A 186 11.89 -18.99 22.82
N ARG A 187 11.22 -20.14 22.70
CA ARG A 187 11.36 -21.21 21.68
C ARG A 187 10.92 -20.89 20.25
N TRP A 188 10.40 -19.71 19.93
CA TRP A 188 9.85 -19.41 18.60
C TRP A 188 10.29 -18.02 18.15
N LYS A 189 11.15 -17.99 17.11
CA LYS A 189 11.69 -16.81 16.43
C LYS A 189 11.66 -17.02 14.92
N LEU A 190 10.47 -17.08 14.33
CA LEU A 190 10.30 -17.19 12.88
C LEU A 190 10.25 -15.79 12.25
N ALA A 191 9.23 -15.00 12.57
CA ALA A 191 9.01 -13.67 12.01
C ALA A 191 9.94 -12.59 12.60
N THR A 192 10.38 -12.75 13.85
CA THR A 192 11.36 -11.88 14.51
C THR A 192 12.80 -12.37 14.38
N SER A 193 13.07 -13.32 13.48
CA SER A 193 14.44 -13.74 13.17
C SER A 193 15.22 -12.61 12.50
N SER A 194 16.54 -12.59 12.68
CA SER A 194 17.38 -11.54 12.09
C SER A 194 17.28 -11.53 10.56
N LEU A 195 17.22 -12.71 9.94
CA LEU A 195 17.04 -12.84 8.49
C LEU A 195 15.76 -12.16 8.00
N ILE A 196 14.62 -12.44 8.63
CA ILE A 196 13.33 -11.84 8.24
C ILE A 196 13.33 -10.33 8.47
N ILE A 197 13.94 -9.86 9.57
CA ILE A 197 14.10 -8.42 9.83
C ILE A 197 14.98 -7.76 8.75
N GLY A 198 16.07 -8.42 8.35
CA GLY A 198 16.90 -7.96 7.24
C GLY A 198 16.11 -7.83 5.95
N ILE A 199 15.40 -8.90 5.54
CA ILE A 199 14.55 -8.92 4.34
C ILE A 199 13.51 -7.79 4.40
N GLU A 200 12.80 -7.64 5.52
CA GLU A 200 11.83 -6.56 5.77
C GLU A 200 12.45 -5.18 5.51
N LEU A 201 13.59 -4.89 6.15
CA LEU A 201 14.26 -3.58 6.04
C LEU A 201 14.76 -3.27 4.62
N TYR A 202 15.37 -4.25 3.94
CA TYR A 202 15.84 -4.07 2.58
C TYR A 202 14.68 -3.92 1.59
N PHE A 203 13.63 -4.72 1.73
CA PHE A 203 12.42 -4.57 0.92
C PHE A 203 11.78 -3.19 1.11
N LYS A 204 11.70 -2.72 2.35
CA LYS A 204 11.27 -1.37 2.71
C LYS A 204 12.12 -0.26 2.07
N CYS A 205 13.43 -0.47 2.02
CA CYS A 205 14.34 0.45 1.33
C CYS A 205 14.05 0.49 -0.18
N CYS A 206 13.83 -0.67 -0.82
CA CYS A 206 13.43 -0.74 -2.22
C CYS A 206 12.12 0.00 -2.49
N ILE A 207 11.14 -0.08 -1.57
CA ILE A 207 9.87 0.63 -1.70
C ILE A 207 10.09 2.15 -1.73
N PHE A 208 10.82 2.69 -0.74
CA PHE A 208 10.97 4.14 -0.61
C PHE A 208 11.94 4.75 -1.63
N CYS A 209 13.00 4.03 -1.99
CA CYS A 209 14.06 4.53 -2.85
C CYS A 209 13.88 4.15 -4.32
N GLY A 210 13.36 2.94 -4.60
CA GLY A 210 13.24 2.41 -5.96
C GLY A 210 11.80 2.47 -6.49
N PHE A 211 10.87 1.78 -5.83
CA PHE A 211 9.49 1.64 -6.31
C PHE A 211 8.76 2.98 -6.40
N SER A 212 9.08 3.93 -5.51
CA SER A 212 8.59 5.31 -5.57
C SER A 212 8.76 5.97 -6.94
N PHE A 213 9.93 5.80 -7.58
CA PHE A 213 10.20 6.31 -8.92
C PHE A 213 9.28 5.66 -9.96
N PHE A 214 9.11 4.33 -9.89
CA PHE A 214 8.26 3.59 -10.83
C PHE A 214 6.78 3.96 -10.67
N ILE A 215 6.31 4.19 -9.44
CA ILE A 215 4.95 4.67 -9.18
C ILE A 215 4.76 6.04 -9.81
N VAL A 216 5.66 7.00 -9.54
CA VAL A 216 5.55 8.35 -10.11
C VAL A 216 5.58 8.30 -11.64
N ARG A 217 6.47 7.49 -12.23
CA ARG A 217 6.52 7.28 -13.69
C ARG A 217 5.20 6.73 -14.23
N ALA A 218 4.61 5.74 -13.59
CA ALA A 218 3.32 5.18 -13.99
C ALA A 218 2.21 6.23 -13.93
N LEU A 219 2.15 7.02 -12.85
CA LEU A 219 1.17 8.10 -12.71
C LEU A 219 1.37 9.21 -13.76
N CYS A 220 2.60 9.55 -14.14
CA CYS A 220 2.86 10.45 -15.28
C CYS A 220 2.48 9.82 -16.62
N GLY A 221 2.60 8.49 -16.76
CA GLY A 221 2.11 7.74 -17.91
C GLY A 221 0.60 7.84 -18.08
N PHE A 222 -0.13 7.77 -16.96
CA PHE A 222 -1.59 7.98 -16.90
C PHE A 222 -1.93 9.39 -17.37
N ASP A 223 -1.31 10.42 -16.79
CA ASP A 223 -1.52 11.81 -17.20
C ASP A 223 -1.28 11.97 -18.71
N LYS A 224 -0.16 11.45 -19.24
CA LYS A 224 0.16 11.52 -20.66
C LYS A 224 -0.87 10.81 -21.53
N ALA A 225 -1.47 9.71 -21.07
CA ALA A 225 -2.52 9.02 -21.81
C ALA A 225 -3.80 9.86 -21.87
N VAL A 226 -4.18 10.43 -20.74
CA VAL A 226 -5.35 11.29 -20.63
C VAL A 226 -5.18 12.57 -21.47
N TYR A 227 -4.05 13.27 -21.35
CA TYR A 227 -3.76 14.46 -22.15
C TYR A 227 -3.66 14.13 -23.65
N GLY A 228 -2.99 13.03 -24.01
CA GLY A 228 -2.84 12.62 -25.41
C GLY A 228 -4.16 12.30 -26.09
N TYR A 229 -5.02 11.53 -25.42
CA TYR A 229 -6.39 11.27 -25.89
C TYR A 229 -7.18 12.57 -26.06
N TYR A 230 -7.06 13.49 -25.10
CA TYR A 230 -7.80 14.73 -25.15
C TYR A 230 -7.33 15.64 -26.29
N MET A 231 -6.01 15.81 -26.47
CA MET A 231 -5.44 16.59 -27.57
C MET A 231 -5.83 16.03 -28.94
N MET A 232 -5.93 14.70 -29.07
CA MET A 232 -6.42 14.06 -30.29
C MET A 232 -7.90 14.40 -30.56
N LYS A 233 -8.78 14.32 -29.54
CA LYS A 233 -10.20 14.71 -29.69
C LYS A 233 -10.39 16.21 -29.93
N ALA A 234 -9.54 17.05 -29.35
CA ALA A 234 -9.63 18.50 -29.44
C ALA A 234 -8.99 19.08 -30.71
N ALA A 235 -8.35 18.25 -31.55
CA ALA A 235 -7.71 18.67 -32.79
C ALA A 235 -8.70 19.32 -33.79
N SER A 236 -10.01 19.18 -33.57
CA SER A 236 -11.05 19.75 -34.43
C SER A 236 -11.80 20.96 -33.87
N ASP A 237 -11.44 21.56 -32.71
CA ASP A 237 -12.34 22.59 -32.15
C ASP A 237 -11.78 23.66 -31.16
N THR A 238 -12.59 24.71 -31.00
CA THR A 238 -12.37 26.03 -30.36
C THR A 238 -11.86 26.07 -28.90
N TRP A 239 -11.48 27.26 -28.41
CA TRP A 239 -11.03 27.52 -27.03
C TRP A 239 -12.00 27.01 -25.93
N GLN A 240 -13.31 27.02 -26.20
CA GLN A 240 -14.32 26.55 -25.26
C GLN A 240 -14.22 25.03 -25.01
N THR A 241 -13.93 24.25 -26.05
CA THR A 241 -13.69 22.82 -25.96
C THR A 241 -12.47 22.53 -25.08
N ARG A 242 -11.39 23.30 -25.23
CA ARG A 242 -10.18 23.19 -24.38
C ARG A 242 -10.45 23.54 -22.92
N LEU A 243 -11.29 24.53 -22.62
CA LEU A 243 -11.67 24.85 -21.24
C LEU A 243 -12.54 23.76 -20.61
N HIS A 244 -13.49 23.20 -21.37
CA HIS A 244 -14.28 22.06 -20.91
C HIS A 244 -13.40 20.83 -20.63
N ALA A 245 -12.34 20.63 -21.42
CA ALA A 245 -11.29 19.64 -21.16
C ALA A 245 -10.68 19.76 -19.79
N ILE A 246 -10.17 20.96 -19.50
CA ILE A 246 -9.38 21.24 -18.30
C ILE A 246 -10.30 21.10 -17.09
N LYS A 247 -11.55 21.54 -17.20
CA LYS A 247 -12.57 21.29 -16.18
C LYS A 247 -12.79 19.79 -15.96
N GLY A 248 -12.98 19.01 -17.03
CA GLY A 248 -13.15 17.56 -16.93
C GLY A 248 -11.93 16.83 -16.33
N LEU A 249 -10.72 17.32 -16.60
CA LEU A 249 -9.47 16.81 -16.04
C LEU A 249 -9.35 17.10 -14.55
N VAL A 250 -9.57 18.35 -14.15
CA VAL A 250 -9.44 18.78 -12.74
C VAL A 250 -10.53 18.16 -11.89
N LEU A 251 -11.73 17.95 -12.46
CA LEU A 251 -12.85 17.34 -11.77
C LEU A 251 -12.85 15.81 -11.83
N SER A 252 -11.94 15.17 -12.57
CA SER A 252 -11.81 13.71 -12.63
C SER A 252 -11.33 13.15 -11.28
N PRO A 253 -12.17 12.35 -10.58
CA PRO A 253 -11.76 11.72 -9.33
C PRO A 253 -10.49 10.85 -9.44
N LEU A 254 -10.32 10.10 -10.53
CA LEU A 254 -9.11 9.30 -10.75
C LEU A 254 -7.87 10.19 -10.95
N PHE A 255 -7.99 11.28 -11.70
CA PHE A 255 -6.90 12.24 -11.86
C PHE A 255 -6.50 12.87 -10.52
N MET A 256 -7.49 13.27 -9.71
CA MET A 256 -7.27 13.78 -8.35
C MET A 256 -6.57 12.75 -7.46
N ARG A 257 -6.96 11.47 -7.51
CA ARG A 257 -6.25 10.39 -6.80
C ARG A 257 -4.79 10.31 -7.25
N CYS A 258 -4.52 10.29 -8.56
CA CYS A 258 -3.16 10.23 -9.07
C CYS A 258 -2.31 11.41 -8.58
N ALA A 259 -2.88 12.62 -8.55
CA ALA A 259 -2.23 13.80 -8.00
C ALA A 259 -1.94 13.67 -6.50
N LEU A 260 -2.92 13.23 -5.70
CA LEU A 260 -2.76 13.01 -4.25
C LEU A 260 -1.69 11.95 -3.95
N ILE A 261 -1.67 10.84 -4.69
CA ILE A 261 -0.65 9.80 -4.51
C ILE A 261 0.74 10.34 -4.83
N ARG A 262 0.91 11.14 -5.90
CA ARG A 262 2.19 11.80 -6.21
C ARG A 262 2.62 12.71 -5.06
N LEU A 263 1.73 13.57 -4.57
CA LEU A 263 2.02 14.47 -3.45
C LEU A 263 2.40 13.70 -2.20
N PHE A 264 1.69 12.62 -1.89
CA PHE A 264 2.00 11.75 -0.77
C PHE A 264 3.39 11.11 -0.88
N ILE A 265 3.72 10.54 -2.05
CA ILE A 265 5.03 9.93 -2.29
C ILE A 265 6.14 10.97 -2.17
N LEU A 266 6.01 12.12 -2.84
CA LEU A 266 7.03 13.16 -2.85
C LEU A 266 7.27 13.78 -1.47
N SER A 267 6.22 13.89 -0.63
CA SER A 267 6.34 14.45 0.72
C SER A 267 6.84 13.43 1.75
N MET A 268 6.35 12.18 1.71
CA MET A 268 6.57 11.22 2.79
C MET A 268 7.75 10.28 2.53
N TYR A 269 7.93 9.81 1.30
CA TYR A 269 8.85 8.71 1.01
C TYR A 269 10.33 9.09 1.18
N PRO A 270 10.80 10.33 0.87
CA PRO A 270 12.17 10.72 1.15
C PRO A 270 12.53 10.62 2.64
N SER A 271 11.65 11.11 3.51
CA SER A 271 11.84 11.05 4.97
C SER A 271 11.79 9.61 5.49
N MET A 272 10.86 8.79 4.98
CA MET A 272 10.80 7.37 5.34
C MET A 272 11.99 6.56 4.84
N GLY A 273 12.47 6.84 3.62
CA GLY A 273 13.66 6.23 3.04
C GLY A 273 14.90 6.52 3.88
N LYS A 274 15.13 7.78 4.24
CA LYS A 274 16.24 8.17 5.14
C LYS A 274 16.20 7.43 6.47
N ARG A 275 15.02 7.36 7.11
CA ARG A 275 14.84 6.60 8.37
C ARG A 275 15.11 5.10 8.19
N THR A 276 14.71 4.53 7.06
CA THR A 276 14.94 3.11 6.76
C THR A 276 16.43 2.81 6.56
N ILE A 277 17.16 3.66 5.84
CA ILE A 277 18.61 3.55 5.68
C ILE A 277 19.33 3.62 7.03
N GLN A 278 18.91 4.52 7.92
CA GLN A 278 19.45 4.61 9.28
C GLN A 278 19.21 3.30 10.06
N LYS A 279 18.02 2.71 9.96
CA LYS A 279 17.70 1.42 10.59
C LYS A 279 18.53 0.26 10.02
N ILE A 280 18.79 0.25 8.71
CA ILE A 280 19.68 -0.75 8.07
C ILE A 280 21.11 -0.62 8.62
N ARG A 281 21.64 0.61 8.74
CA ARG A 281 22.97 0.83 9.34
C ARG A 281 23.03 0.34 10.78
N GLN A 282 22.00 0.63 11.58
CA GLN A 282 21.89 0.14 12.95
C GLN A 282 21.83 -1.39 13.01
N TYR A 283 21.03 -2.02 12.16
CA TYR A 283 20.92 -3.48 12.05
C TYR A 283 22.29 -4.13 11.81
N HIS A 284 23.08 -3.63 10.86
CA HIS A 284 24.44 -4.13 10.61
C HIS A 284 25.40 -3.90 11.78
N SER A 285 25.34 -2.72 12.41
CA SER A 285 26.19 -2.42 13.56
C SER A 285 25.91 -3.32 14.78
N GLN A 286 24.69 -3.85 14.89
CA GLN A 286 24.32 -4.79 15.95
C GLN A 286 24.75 -6.21 15.59
N GLN A 287 24.58 -6.63 14.34
CA GLN A 287 25.02 -7.95 13.87
C GLN A 287 26.55 -8.12 13.99
N GLY A 288 27.32 -7.09 13.66
CA GLY A 288 28.79 -7.11 13.75
C GLY A 288 29.36 -7.14 15.17
N LYS A 289 28.53 -7.01 16.21
CA LYS A 289 28.92 -7.17 17.63
C LYS A 289 28.64 -8.57 18.17
N THR A 290 28.02 -9.44 17.37
CA THR A 290 27.59 -10.79 17.74
C THR A 290 28.45 -11.90 17.13
N ILE A 291 29.54 -11.53 16.44
CA ILE A 291 30.59 -12.40 15.91
C ILE A 291 31.85 -12.10 16.70
#